data_AF-A0AA50YDP1-F1
#
_entry.id   AF-A0AA50YDP1-F1
#
_cell.length_a   1.000
_cell.length_b   1.000
_cell.length_c   1.000
_cell.angle_alpha   90.00
_cell.angle_beta   90.00
_cell.angle_gamma   90.00
#
_symmetry.space_group_name_H-M   'P 1'
#
loop_
_entity.id
_entity.type
_entity.pdbx_description
1 polymer ?
#
loop_
_entity_poly.entity_id
_entity_poly.type
_entity_poly.pdbx_seq_one_letter_code
_entity_poly.pdbx_strand_id
1 'polypeptide(L)'
;TVKTTRKTWDPYIIVKARDFMKLLSRSVPFEQAVRVLEDEIGCDIVKINSFVTKKETFLKRRQRLIGPNGVTLKSIELLTECYVLVQGNTVSAVGPYKGLVQVRRIVEDTMKNIHPMYNIKSLMIKRELMKDPRLKNESWERFLPKFKSKNVPRKQPKNKIKKNPYTPFPPPQPESKIDKELATGEYFLKDEQKRAKHRHEKEEKQIQAKKVRQEERKKDFIP
;
A
#
# COMPACT_ATOMS: atom_id res chain seq x y z
N THR A 1 34.65 -14.54 -5.12
CA THR A 1 34.27 -15.41 -6.27
C THR A 1 34.66 -16.84 -5.92
N VAL A 2 33.94 -17.85 -6.40
CA VAL A 2 34.23 -19.28 -6.13
C VAL A 2 34.60 -19.98 -7.43
N LYS A 3 35.57 -20.89 -7.39
CA LYS A 3 36.06 -21.67 -8.54
C LYS A 3 36.33 -23.10 -8.10
N THR A 4 36.13 -24.07 -8.97
CA THR A 4 36.58 -25.46 -8.75
C THR A 4 38.09 -25.57 -8.94
N THR A 5 38.69 -26.59 -8.33
CA THR A 5 40.12 -26.89 -8.50
C THR A 5 40.27 -28.23 -9.21
N ARG A 6 41.48 -28.55 -9.69
CA ARG A 6 41.80 -29.88 -10.26
C ARG A 6 41.65 -31.03 -9.26
N LYS A 7 41.52 -30.74 -7.95
CA LYS A 7 41.34 -31.70 -6.86
C LYS A 7 39.88 -31.82 -6.39
N THR A 8 38.95 -31.08 -6.99
CA THR A 8 37.54 -31.13 -6.60
C THR A 8 36.91 -32.43 -7.09
N TRP A 9 36.61 -33.34 -6.16
CA TRP A 9 35.98 -34.63 -6.46
C TRP A 9 34.46 -34.53 -6.67
N ASP A 10 33.76 -33.76 -5.82
CA ASP A 10 32.31 -33.55 -5.95
C ASP A 10 32.00 -32.45 -6.99
N PRO A 11 31.29 -32.77 -8.09
CA PRO A 11 30.92 -31.78 -9.10
C PRO A 11 29.84 -30.78 -8.65
N TYR A 12 28.99 -31.12 -7.67
CA TYR A 12 27.87 -30.28 -7.24
C TYR A 12 28.23 -29.26 -6.15
N ILE A 13 29.34 -29.45 -5.43
CA ILE A 13 29.78 -28.56 -4.35
C ILE A 13 29.95 -27.10 -4.80
N ILE A 14 30.29 -26.86 -6.07
CA ILE A 14 30.46 -25.52 -6.62
C ILE A 14 29.15 -24.72 -6.62
N VAL A 15 28.01 -25.40 -6.80
CA VAL A 15 26.68 -24.77 -6.77
C VAL A 15 26.34 -24.34 -5.35
N LYS A 16 26.61 -25.20 -4.36
CA LYS A 16 26.44 -24.88 -2.94
C LYS A 16 27.37 -23.76 -2.50
N ALA A 17 28.64 -23.79 -2.94
CA ALA A 17 29.62 -22.72 -2.66
C ALA A 17 29.19 -21.36 -3.22
N ARG A 18 28.60 -21.33 -4.43
CA ARG A 18 28.00 -20.11 -5.00
C ARG A 18 26.88 -19.57 -4.12
N ASP A 19 26.01 -20.44 -3.64
CA ASP A 19 24.86 -20.07 -2.85
C ASP A 19 25.25 -19.63 -1.42
N PHE A 20 26.25 -20.28 -0.83
CA PHE A 20 26.94 -19.83 0.37
C PHE A 20 27.47 -18.39 0.23
N MET A 21 28.20 -18.09 -0.84
CA MET A 21 28.68 -16.73 -1.10
C MET A 21 27.56 -15.70 -1.25
N LYS A 22 26.43 -16.08 -1.87
CA LYS A 22 25.26 -15.19 -1.96
C LYS A 22 24.68 -14.91 -0.58
N LEU A 23 24.62 -15.88 0.32
CA LEU A 23 24.11 -15.67 1.68
C LEU A 23 25.00 -14.72 2.49
N LEU A 24 26.33 -14.87 2.40
CA LEU A 24 27.26 -13.93 3.04
C LEU A 24 27.09 -12.51 2.49
N SER A 25 26.87 -12.36 1.17
CA SER A 25 26.57 -11.05 0.57
C SER A 25 25.25 -10.42 1.07
N ARG A 26 24.37 -11.23 1.67
CA ARG A 26 23.12 -10.83 2.32
C ARG A 26 23.22 -10.76 3.84
N SER A 27 24.45 -10.65 4.36
CA SER A 27 24.77 -10.51 5.78
C SER A 27 24.20 -11.62 6.67
N VAL A 28 24.02 -12.83 6.11
CA VAL A 28 23.73 -14.01 6.92
C VAL A 28 24.97 -14.38 7.73
N PRO A 29 24.85 -14.63 9.04
CA PRO A 29 25.99 -15.05 9.87
C PRO A 29 26.67 -16.29 9.31
N PHE A 30 28.00 -16.33 9.42
CA PHE A 30 28.82 -17.42 8.88
C PHE A 30 28.35 -18.80 9.36
N GLU A 31 28.11 -18.94 10.67
CA GLU A 31 27.65 -20.19 11.30
C GLU A 31 26.38 -20.76 10.65
N GLN A 32 25.45 -19.89 10.24
CA GLN A 32 24.21 -20.32 9.59
C GLN A 32 24.39 -20.54 8.09
N ALA A 33 25.25 -19.76 7.44
CA ALA A 33 25.50 -19.89 6.02
C ALA A 33 26.23 -21.21 5.68
N VAL A 34 27.18 -21.65 6.51
CA VAL A 34 27.99 -22.87 6.27
C VAL A 34 27.11 -24.12 6.13
N ARG A 35 25.98 -24.16 6.82
CA ARG A 35 25.00 -25.27 6.76
C ARG A 35 24.51 -25.58 5.34
N VAL A 36 24.56 -24.62 4.41
CA VAL A 36 24.18 -24.84 3.01
C VAL A 36 25.12 -25.77 2.26
N LEU A 37 26.33 -26.01 2.78
CA LEU A 37 27.28 -26.95 2.19
C LEU A 37 26.89 -28.40 2.48
N GLU A 38 26.14 -28.65 3.55
CA GLU A 38 25.62 -29.97 3.92
C GLU A 38 24.57 -30.46 2.90
N ASP A 39 24.36 -31.77 2.85
CA ASP A 39 23.32 -32.37 2.03
C ASP A 39 21.93 -32.13 2.64
N GLU A 40 20.88 -32.16 1.81
CA GLU A 40 19.48 -31.88 2.17
C GLU A 40 19.15 -30.44 2.62
N ILE A 41 20.16 -29.62 2.91
CA ILE A 41 20.01 -28.20 3.25
C ILE A 41 20.14 -27.35 1.99
N GLY A 42 19.18 -26.47 1.78
CA GLY A 42 19.19 -25.48 0.72
C GLY A 42 19.20 -24.06 1.26
N CYS A 43 19.23 -23.10 0.33
CA CYS A 43 18.96 -21.70 0.65
C CYS A 43 17.92 -21.12 -0.28
N ASP A 44 17.22 -20.10 0.21
CA ASP A 44 16.30 -19.33 -0.60
C ASP A 44 16.39 -17.83 -0.28
N ILE A 45 16.47 -16.99 -1.33
CA ILE A 45 16.53 -15.53 -1.20
C ILE A 45 15.30 -14.96 -1.89
N VAL A 46 14.29 -14.63 -1.08
CA VAL A 46 13.01 -14.10 -1.55
C VAL A 46 13.10 -12.58 -1.68
N LYS A 47 12.90 -12.08 -2.90
CA LYS A 47 12.83 -10.63 -3.18
C LYS A 47 11.45 -10.11 -2.80
N ILE A 48 11.37 -9.21 -1.82
CA ILE A 48 10.10 -8.65 -1.33
C ILE A 48 9.78 -7.26 -1.87
N ASN A 49 10.70 -6.63 -2.61
CA ASN A 49 10.56 -5.26 -3.12
C ASN A 49 9.36 -5.08 -4.08
N SER A 50 9.10 -6.07 -4.94
CA SER A 50 8.13 -5.96 -6.03
C SER A 50 6.67 -6.07 -5.58
N PHE A 51 6.39 -6.46 -4.33
CA PHE A 51 5.03 -6.72 -3.89
C PHE A 51 4.22 -5.48 -3.50
N VAL A 52 4.90 -4.39 -3.11
CA VAL A 52 4.23 -3.21 -2.54
C VAL A 52 4.84 -1.93 -3.10
N THR A 53 4.03 -1.11 -3.75
CA THR A 53 4.46 0.17 -4.34
C THR A 53 4.76 1.23 -3.28
N LYS A 54 3.94 1.31 -2.23
CA LYS A 54 4.07 2.35 -1.19
C LYS A 54 5.09 1.94 -0.13
N LYS A 55 6.13 2.76 0.05
CA LYS A 55 7.23 2.53 1.03
C LYS A 55 6.72 2.30 2.45
N GLU A 56 5.78 3.11 2.93
CA GLU A 56 5.22 2.95 4.29
C GLU A 56 4.50 1.62 4.48
N THR A 57 3.74 1.18 3.48
CA THR A 57 3.02 -0.09 3.53
C THR A 57 3.99 -1.26 3.49
N PHE A 58 5.06 -1.13 2.70
CA PHE A 58 6.15 -2.11 2.64
C PHE A 58 6.83 -2.25 4.01
N LEU A 59 7.20 -1.14 4.67
CA LEU A 59 7.81 -1.16 5.99
C LEU A 59 6.88 -1.81 7.04
N LYS A 60 5.59 -1.48 7.03
CA LYS A 60 4.60 -2.10 7.93
C LYS A 60 4.44 -3.60 7.70
N ARG A 61 4.41 -4.07 6.44
CA ARG A 61 4.31 -5.51 6.11
C ARG A 61 5.60 -6.27 6.41
N ARG A 62 6.77 -5.65 6.17
CA ARG A 62 8.07 -6.22 6.54
C ARG A 62 8.21 -6.35 8.05
N GLN A 63 7.85 -5.31 8.81
CA GLN A 63 7.87 -5.35 10.27
C GLN A 63 6.90 -6.42 10.82
N ARG A 64 5.74 -6.60 10.18
CA ARG A 64 4.77 -7.65 10.52
C ARG A 64 5.35 -9.05 10.36
N LEU A 65 6.22 -9.29 9.38
CA LEU A 65 6.89 -10.57 9.18
C LEU A 65 7.86 -10.90 10.34
N ILE A 66 8.57 -9.88 10.85
CA ILE A 66 9.44 -10.01 12.03
C ILE A 66 8.58 -10.24 13.28
N GLY A 67 7.49 -9.48 13.41
CA GLY A 67 6.60 -9.47 14.55
C GLY A 67 7.13 -8.64 15.72
N PRO A 68 6.33 -8.51 16.80
CA PRO A 68 6.78 -7.87 18.04
C PRO A 68 7.91 -8.71 18.66
N ASN A 69 9.00 -8.06 19.08
CA ASN A 69 10.19 -8.70 19.68
C ASN A 69 10.77 -9.87 18.86
N GLY A 70 10.50 -9.96 17.56
CA GLY A 70 10.96 -11.07 16.71
C GLY A 70 10.21 -12.40 16.93
N VAL A 71 9.12 -12.43 17.71
CA VAL A 71 8.41 -13.68 18.07
C VAL A 71 7.82 -14.38 16.85
N THR A 72 7.30 -13.62 15.88
CA THR A 72 6.71 -14.18 14.66
C THR A 72 7.79 -14.83 13.80
N LEU A 73 8.93 -14.15 13.63
CA LEU A 73 10.08 -14.70 12.93
C LEU A 73 10.57 -15.98 13.61
N LYS A 74 10.75 -15.95 14.93
CA LYS A 74 11.23 -17.12 15.68
C LYS A 74 10.28 -18.31 15.59
N SER A 75 8.97 -18.05 15.58
CA SER A 75 7.95 -19.08 15.39
C SER A 75 8.03 -19.72 14.01
N ILE A 76 8.30 -18.95 12.95
CA ILE A 76 8.52 -19.47 11.60
C ILE A 76 9.78 -20.36 11.58
N GLU A 77 10.87 -19.91 12.21
CA GLU A 77 12.10 -20.69 12.30
C GLU A 77 11.88 -22.05 12.96
N LEU A 78 11.21 -22.08 14.12
CA LEU A 78 10.96 -23.31 14.88
C LEU A 78 10.01 -24.27 14.16
N LEU A 79 9.02 -23.76 13.42
CA LEU A 79 8.06 -24.60 12.71
C LEU A 79 8.61 -25.17 11.41
N THR A 80 9.47 -24.43 10.72
CA THR A 80 10.01 -24.79 9.41
C THR A 80 11.43 -25.36 9.47
N GLU A 81 12.05 -25.35 10.65
CA GLU A 81 13.45 -25.78 10.89
C GLU A 81 14.45 -25.02 10.00
N CYS A 82 14.07 -23.81 9.60
CA CYS A 82 14.87 -22.91 8.78
C CYS A 82 15.39 -21.75 9.64
N TYR A 83 16.60 -21.29 9.35
CA TYR A 83 17.05 -19.97 9.76
C TYR A 83 16.48 -18.92 8.80
N VAL A 84 15.86 -17.85 9.32
CA VAL A 84 15.23 -16.82 8.48
C VAL A 84 15.73 -15.44 8.88
N LEU A 85 16.30 -14.72 7.91
CA LEU A 85 16.82 -13.37 8.09
C LEU A 85 16.07 -12.39 7.17
N VAL A 86 15.45 -11.38 7.79
CA VAL A 86 14.72 -10.32 7.09
C VAL A 86 15.61 -9.08 7.04
N GLN A 87 16.16 -8.76 5.86
CA GLN A 87 17.05 -7.61 5.69
C GLN A 87 16.74 -6.82 4.42
N GLY A 88 16.53 -5.51 4.61
CA GLY A 88 16.29 -4.59 3.51
C GLY A 88 15.06 -5.00 2.69
N ASN A 89 15.33 -5.40 1.44
CA ASN A 89 14.35 -5.73 0.40
C ASN A 89 14.31 -7.23 0.07
N THR A 90 15.00 -8.05 0.87
CA THR A 90 15.06 -9.50 0.72
C THR A 90 14.82 -10.21 2.04
N VAL A 91 14.30 -11.43 1.95
CA VAL A 91 14.25 -12.37 3.06
C VAL A 91 15.10 -13.57 2.66
N SER A 92 16.14 -13.84 3.44
CA SER A 92 17.04 -14.98 3.24
C SER A 92 16.59 -16.11 4.18
N ALA A 93 16.49 -17.32 3.66
CA ALA A 93 16.16 -18.52 4.42
C ALA A 93 17.18 -19.63 4.14
N VAL A 94 17.55 -20.38 5.18
CA VAL A 94 18.48 -21.53 5.09
C VAL A 94 17.88 -22.68 5.86
N GLY A 95 17.79 -23.86 5.24
CA GLY A 95 17.19 -25.02 5.91
C GLY A 95 16.73 -26.11 4.93
N PRO A 96 15.92 -27.06 5.40
CA PRO A 96 15.44 -28.17 4.58
C PRO A 96 14.49 -27.67 3.49
N TYR A 97 14.50 -28.34 2.32
CA TYR A 97 13.70 -27.94 1.15
C TYR A 97 12.20 -27.77 1.44
N LYS A 98 11.61 -28.68 2.24
CA LYS A 98 10.19 -28.58 2.64
C LYS A 98 9.93 -27.31 3.45
N GLY A 99 10.85 -26.96 4.35
CA GLY A 99 10.78 -25.74 5.15
C GLY A 99 10.92 -24.48 4.30
N LEU A 100 11.86 -24.46 3.35
CA LEU A 100 12.06 -23.33 2.43
C LEU A 100 10.81 -23.00 1.62
N VAL A 101 10.12 -24.02 1.10
CA VAL A 101 8.85 -23.83 0.37
C VAL A 101 7.78 -23.21 1.26
N GLN A 102 7.69 -23.65 2.52
CA GLN A 102 6.75 -23.08 3.49
C GLN A 102 7.10 -21.63 3.84
N VAL A 103 8.37 -21.33 4.10
CA VAL A 103 8.85 -19.96 4.39
C VAL A 103 8.55 -19.04 3.21
N ARG A 104 8.87 -19.44 1.98
CA ARG A 104 8.56 -18.68 0.77
C ARG A 104 7.08 -18.33 0.70
N ARG A 105 6.20 -19.31 0.88
CA ARG A 105 4.75 -19.09 0.88
C ARG A 105 4.33 -18.08 1.95
N ILE A 106 4.85 -18.21 3.18
CA ILE A 106 4.54 -17.28 4.28
C ILE A 106 4.96 -15.85 3.94
N VAL A 107 6.17 -15.67 3.39
CA VAL A 107 6.72 -14.37 3.04
C VAL A 107 5.89 -13.71 1.93
N GLU A 108 5.59 -14.46 0.87
CA GLU A 108 4.79 -13.96 -0.27
C GLU A 108 3.36 -13.58 0.16
N ASP A 109 2.71 -14.44 0.95
CA ASP A 109 1.36 -14.18 1.48
C ASP A 109 1.34 -12.96 2.41
N THR A 110 2.37 -12.81 3.24
CA THR A 110 2.53 -11.65 4.13
C THR A 110 2.64 -10.35 3.34
N MET A 111 3.40 -10.39 2.24
CA MET A 111 3.53 -9.26 1.33
C MET A 111 2.26 -9.01 0.51
N LYS A 112 1.42 -10.02 0.27
CA LYS A 112 0.07 -9.93 -0.33
C LYS A 112 -1.04 -9.54 0.66
N ASN A 113 -0.67 -9.04 1.84
CA ASN A 113 -1.58 -8.55 2.90
C ASN A 113 -2.30 -9.63 3.72
N ILE A 114 -1.90 -10.89 3.65
CA ILE A 114 -2.37 -11.92 4.57
C ILE A 114 -1.49 -11.84 5.84
N HIS A 115 -2.04 -12.02 7.04
CA HIS A 115 -1.22 -11.93 8.26
C HIS A 115 -0.43 -13.24 8.49
N PRO A 116 0.88 -13.21 8.81
CA PRO A 116 1.69 -14.44 8.97
C PRO A 116 1.16 -15.38 10.05
N MET A 117 0.50 -14.84 11.08
CA MET A 117 -0.20 -15.63 12.12
C MET A 117 -1.15 -16.70 11.56
N TYR A 118 -1.85 -16.43 10.44
CA TYR A 118 -2.74 -17.44 9.84
C TYR A 118 -1.95 -18.63 9.28
N ASN A 119 -0.80 -18.36 8.65
CA ASN A 119 0.07 -19.40 8.12
C ASN A 119 0.78 -20.16 9.25
N ILE A 120 1.21 -19.47 10.31
CA ILE A 120 1.78 -20.09 11.50
C ILE A 120 0.78 -21.06 12.14
N LYS A 121 -0.47 -20.61 12.38
CA LYS A 121 -1.54 -21.48 12.91
C LYS A 121 -1.79 -22.68 12.00
N SER A 122 -1.81 -22.47 10.68
CA SER A 122 -1.99 -23.54 9.71
C SER A 122 -0.84 -24.55 9.76
N LEU A 123 0.42 -24.11 9.93
CA LEU A 123 1.57 -24.98 10.08
C LEU A 123 1.55 -25.76 11.40
N MET A 124 1.14 -25.13 12.50
CA MET A 124 0.97 -25.81 13.78
C MET A 124 -0.06 -26.94 13.67
N ILE A 125 -1.23 -26.66 13.09
CA ILE A 125 -2.28 -27.67 12.89
C ILE A 125 -1.78 -28.80 11.99
N LYS A 126 -1.08 -28.48 10.88
CA LYS A 126 -0.47 -29.52 10.02
C LYS A 126 0.54 -30.38 10.77
N ARG A 127 1.35 -29.79 11.66
CA ARG A 127 2.34 -30.53 12.45
C ARG A 127 1.69 -31.50 13.42
N GLU A 128 0.57 -31.12 14.04
CA GLU A 128 -0.20 -32.03 14.89
C GLU A 128 -0.91 -33.11 14.07
N LEU A 129 -1.59 -32.76 12.97
CA LEU A 129 -2.26 -33.73 12.09
C LEU A 129 -1.29 -34.75 11.46
N MET A 130 -0.04 -34.36 11.20
CA MET A 130 1.00 -35.27 10.70
C MET A 130 1.35 -36.39 11.69
N LYS A 131 1.16 -36.18 13.00
CA LYS A 131 1.43 -37.19 14.03
C LYS A 131 0.41 -38.31 14.00
N ASP A 132 -0.84 -38.00 13.63
CA ASP A 132 -1.95 -38.95 13.61
C ASP A 132 -1.86 -39.90 12.40
N PRO A 133 -1.65 -41.22 12.59
CA PRO A 133 -1.49 -42.15 11.46
C PRO A 133 -2.76 -42.34 10.63
N ARG A 134 -3.94 -42.13 11.23
CA ARG A 134 -5.26 -42.36 10.60
C ARG A 134 -5.57 -41.35 9.49
N LEU A 135 -5.14 -40.10 9.65
CA LEU A 135 -5.48 -39.01 8.75
C LEU A 135 -4.45 -38.82 7.61
N LYS A 136 -3.42 -39.68 7.51
CA LYS A 136 -2.32 -39.51 6.53
C LYS A 136 -2.79 -39.50 5.07
N ASN A 137 -3.83 -40.26 4.74
CA ASN A 137 -4.32 -40.42 3.37
C ASN A 137 -5.51 -39.51 3.04
N GLU A 138 -6.00 -38.72 4.00
CA GLU A 138 -7.16 -37.86 3.84
C GLU A 138 -6.76 -36.39 3.60
N SER A 139 -7.62 -35.62 2.94
CA SER A 139 -7.40 -34.18 2.77
C SER A 139 -7.63 -33.43 4.08
N TRP A 140 -6.63 -32.65 4.50
CA TRP A 140 -6.70 -31.86 5.74
C TRP A 140 -7.41 -30.50 5.61
N GLU A 141 -7.95 -30.17 4.44
CA GLU A 141 -8.57 -28.85 4.19
C GLU A 141 -9.69 -28.49 5.16
N ARG A 142 -10.40 -29.49 5.71
CA ARG A 142 -11.46 -29.31 6.70
C ARG A 142 -10.95 -28.71 8.01
N PHE A 143 -9.73 -29.06 8.41
CA PHE A 143 -9.12 -28.64 9.68
C PHE A 143 -8.33 -27.33 9.55
N LEU A 144 -7.98 -26.93 8.34
CA LEU A 144 -7.16 -25.74 8.10
C LEU A 144 -8.01 -24.46 8.18
N PRO A 145 -7.56 -23.43 8.94
CA PRO A 145 -8.22 -22.14 8.97
C PRO A 145 -8.24 -21.48 7.59
N LYS A 146 -9.42 -21.31 7.01
CA LYS A 146 -9.58 -20.61 5.72
C LYS A 146 -9.69 -19.10 5.97
N PHE A 147 -8.73 -18.34 5.45
CA PHE A 147 -8.83 -16.88 5.43
C PHE A 147 -9.88 -16.46 4.41
N LYS A 148 -11.02 -15.92 4.88
CA LYS A 148 -12.02 -15.28 4.01
C LYS A 148 -11.77 -13.78 4.00
N SER A 149 -11.46 -13.21 2.84
CA SER A 149 -11.39 -11.75 2.74
C SER A 149 -12.78 -11.17 2.94
N LYS A 150 -12.98 -10.45 4.05
CA LYS A 150 -14.22 -9.70 4.28
C LYS A 150 -14.23 -8.47 3.36
N ASN A 151 -14.70 -8.66 2.12
CA ASN A 151 -15.03 -7.55 1.22
C ASN A 151 -16.39 -6.97 1.63
N VAL A 152 -16.47 -6.42 2.84
CA VAL A 152 -17.70 -5.75 3.29
C VAL A 152 -17.88 -4.51 2.41
N PRO A 153 -19.00 -4.39 1.68
CA PRO A 153 -19.24 -3.25 0.82
C PRO A 153 -19.26 -1.99 1.70
N ARG A 154 -18.34 -1.07 1.45
CA ARG A 154 -18.36 0.25 2.09
C ARG A 154 -19.54 1.03 1.52
N LYS A 155 -20.24 1.77 2.39
CA LYS A 155 -21.31 2.68 1.98
C LYS A 155 -20.77 3.63 0.91
N GLN A 156 -21.34 3.57 -0.29
CA GLN A 156 -20.94 4.50 -1.35
C GLN A 156 -21.34 5.91 -0.93
N PRO A 157 -20.49 6.92 -1.15
CA PRO A 157 -20.88 8.30 -0.92
C PRO A 157 -22.09 8.63 -1.80
N LYS A 158 -23.14 9.23 -1.21
CA LYS A 158 -24.37 9.59 -1.94
C LYS A 158 -24.07 10.54 -3.11
N ASN A 159 -23.12 11.45 -2.90
CA ASN A 159 -22.66 12.39 -3.92
C ASN A 159 -21.25 12.01 -4.37
N LYS A 160 -21.14 11.42 -5.56
CA LYS A 160 -19.85 11.23 -6.24
C LYS A 160 -19.49 12.54 -6.93
N ILE A 161 -18.47 13.23 -6.43
CA ILE A 161 -17.92 14.42 -7.09
C ILE A 161 -17.40 13.99 -8.47
N LYS A 162 -18.07 14.42 -9.55
CA LYS A 162 -17.54 14.26 -10.91
C LYS A 162 -16.33 15.17 -11.04
N LYS A 163 -15.16 14.60 -11.35
CA LYS A 163 -13.95 15.40 -11.60
C LYS A 163 -14.14 16.16 -12.92
N ASN A 164 -13.80 17.45 -12.92
CA ASN A 164 -13.73 18.23 -14.15
C ASN A 164 -12.67 17.62 -15.10
N PRO A 165 -12.86 17.73 -16.42
CA PRO A 165 -11.85 17.31 -17.39
C PRO A 165 -10.52 18.00 -17.11
N TYR A 166 -9.42 17.26 -17.26
CA TYR A 166 -8.08 17.79 -17.05
C TYR A 166 -7.79 18.89 -18.08
N THR A 167 -7.54 20.10 -17.59
CA THR A 167 -7.04 21.22 -18.41
C THR A 167 -5.56 21.39 -18.08
N PRO A 168 -4.65 21.40 -19.09
CA PRO A 168 -3.23 21.62 -18.84
C PRO A 168 -2.93 23.06 -18.40
N PHE A 169 -3.83 23.99 -18.72
CA PHE A 169 -3.73 25.37 -18.30
C PHE A 169 -4.34 25.57 -16.90
N PRO A 170 -3.64 26.28 -16.00
CA PRO A 170 -4.21 26.66 -14.72
C PRO A 170 -5.38 27.65 -14.93
N PRO A 171 -6.38 27.68 -14.04
CA PRO A 171 -7.39 28.73 -14.08
C PRO A 171 -6.74 30.10 -13.83
N PRO A 172 -7.33 31.20 -14.34
CA PRO A 172 -6.84 32.53 -14.04
C PRO A 172 -6.86 32.79 -12.53
N GLN A 173 -5.86 33.52 -12.03
CA GLN A 173 -5.84 33.93 -10.64
C GLN A 173 -7.04 34.86 -10.36
N PRO A 174 -7.69 34.73 -9.19
CA PRO A 174 -8.75 35.67 -8.83
C PRO A 174 -8.15 37.07 -8.68
N GLU A 175 -8.76 38.05 -9.35
CA GLU A 175 -8.35 39.45 -9.27
C GLU A 175 -8.40 39.96 -7.83
N SER A 176 -7.38 40.74 -7.43
CA SER A 176 -7.39 41.39 -6.12
C SER A 176 -8.50 42.44 -6.04
N LYS A 177 -8.85 42.87 -4.83
CA LYS A 177 -9.83 43.95 -4.66
C LYS A 177 -9.38 45.24 -5.38
N ILE A 178 -8.07 45.51 -5.36
CA ILE A 178 -7.46 46.66 -6.05
C ILE A 178 -7.61 46.51 -7.56
N ASP A 179 -7.31 45.33 -8.11
CA ASP A 179 -7.44 45.07 -9.55
C ASP A 179 -8.89 45.19 -10.03
N LYS A 180 -9.85 44.71 -9.22
CA LYS A 180 -11.28 44.89 -9.50
C LYS A 180 -11.68 46.37 -9.52
N GLU A 181 -11.23 47.14 -8.53
CA GLU A 181 -11.50 48.58 -8.44
C GLU A 181 -10.80 49.37 -9.56
N LEU A 182 -9.60 48.94 -9.99
CA LEU A 182 -8.89 49.51 -11.14
C LEU A 182 -9.63 49.19 -12.45
N ALA A 183 -10.09 47.96 -12.63
CA ALA A 183 -10.85 47.52 -13.80
C ALA A 183 -12.23 48.20 -13.91
N THR A 184 -12.94 48.43 -12.79
CA THR A 184 -14.21 49.16 -12.76
C THR A 184 -14.05 50.68 -12.85
N GLY A 185 -12.82 51.20 -12.70
CA GLY A 185 -12.52 52.63 -12.61
C GLY A 185 -12.95 53.29 -11.29
N GLU A 186 -13.53 52.53 -10.37
CA GLU A 186 -13.96 53.03 -9.06
C GLU A 186 -12.78 53.37 -8.15
N TYR A 187 -11.61 52.80 -8.41
CA TYR A 187 -10.38 53.13 -7.70
C TYR A 187 -10.04 54.61 -7.81
N PHE A 188 -10.28 55.22 -8.97
CA PHE A 188 -9.93 56.62 -9.26
C PHE A 188 -10.97 57.64 -8.77
N LEU A 189 -12.18 57.20 -8.41
CA LEU A 189 -13.24 58.09 -7.94
C LEU A 189 -13.03 58.51 -6.48
N LYS A 190 -13.19 59.81 -6.19
CA LYS A 190 -13.24 60.32 -4.82
C LYS A 190 -14.50 59.83 -4.10
N ASP A 191 -14.46 59.75 -2.77
CA ASP A 191 -15.60 59.27 -1.97
C ASP A 191 -16.89 60.06 -2.19
N GLU A 192 -16.78 61.37 -2.44
CA GLU A 192 -17.93 62.22 -2.76
C GLU A 192 -18.58 61.82 -4.10
N GLN A 193 -17.77 61.53 -5.12
CA GLN A 193 -18.23 61.10 -6.44
C GLN A 193 -18.87 59.71 -6.38
N LYS A 194 -18.30 58.79 -5.58
CA LYS A 194 -18.89 57.48 -5.30
C LYS A 194 -20.27 57.62 -4.65
N ARG A 195 -20.39 58.48 -3.63
CA ARG A 195 -21.67 58.75 -2.95
C ARG A 195 -22.71 59.37 -3.88
N ALA A 196 -22.31 60.31 -4.73
CA ALA A 196 -23.20 60.94 -5.71
C ALA A 196 -23.71 59.92 -6.73
N LYS A 197 -22.82 59.09 -7.30
CA LYS A 197 -23.17 58.01 -8.23
C LYS A 197 -24.16 57.02 -7.60
N HIS A 198 -23.92 56.61 -6.36
CA HIS A 198 -24.81 55.69 -5.64
C HIS A 198 -26.19 56.29 -5.31
N ARG A 199 -26.29 57.61 -5.06
CA ARG A 199 -27.58 58.29 -4.89
C ARG A 199 -28.37 58.31 -6.20
N HIS A 200 -27.71 58.69 -7.29
CA HIS A 200 -28.32 58.70 -8.63
C HIS A 200 -28.86 57.31 -9.01
N GLU A 201 -28.06 56.27 -8.78
CA GLU A 201 -28.43 54.88 -9.07
C GLU A 201 -29.62 54.39 -8.21
N LYS A 202 -29.76 54.90 -6.98
CA LYS A 202 -30.94 54.65 -6.14
C LYS A 202 -32.19 55.36 -6.67
N GLU A 203 -32.06 56.61 -7.08
CA GLU A 203 -33.15 57.40 -7.65
C GLU A 203 -33.67 56.76 -8.95
N GLU A 204 -32.77 56.32 -9.84
CA GLU A 204 -33.12 55.60 -11.06
C GLU A 204 -33.87 54.29 -10.77
N LYS A 205 -33.38 53.49 -9.81
CA LYS A 205 -34.08 52.27 -9.37
C LYS A 205 -35.47 52.55 -8.82
N GLN A 206 -35.64 53.62 -8.05
CA GLN A 206 -36.94 54.03 -7.53
C GLN A 206 -37.90 54.46 -8.66
N ILE A 207 -37.41 55.23 -9.63
CA ILE A 207 -38.17 55.64 -10.81
C ILE A 207 -38.61 54.41 -11.61
N GLN A 208 -37.71 53.45 -11.83
CA GLN A 208 -38.00 52.23 -12.57
C GLN A 208 -39.01 51.34 -11.84
N ALA A 209 -38.86 51.13 -10.53
CA ALA A 209 -39.83 50.40 -9.72
C ALA A 209 -41.21 51.07 -9.72
N LYS A 210 -41.26 52.40 -9.69
CA LYS A 210 -42.51 53.17 -9.81
C LYS A 210 -43.16 52.97 -11.17
N LYS A 211 -42.39 52.94 -12.26
CA LYS A 211 -42.89 52.63 -13.62
C LYS A 211 -43.45 51.21 -13.71
N VAL A 212 -42.70 50.20 -13.26
CA VAL A 212 -43.17 48.80 -13.25
C VAL A 212 -44.46 48.66 -12.46
N ARG A 213 -44.53 49.26 -11.26
CA ARG A 213 -45.74 49.24 -10.43
C ARG A 213 -46.92 49.97 -11.07
N GLN A 214 -46.67 51.03 -11.84
CA GLN A 214 -47.71 51.72 -12.62
C GLN A 214 -48.17 50.90 -13.82
N GLU A 215 -47.27 50.18 -14.49
CA GLU A 215 -47.61 49.27 -15.59
C GLU A 215 -48.41 48.06 -15.11
N GLU A 216 -48.01 47.43 -14.00
CA GLU A 216 -48.78 46.38 -13.33
C GLU A 216 -50.20 46.87 -12.99
N ARG A 217 -50.31 48.03 -12.33
CA ARG A 217 -51.62 48.62 -12.03
C ARG A 217 -52.44 48.87 -13.28
N LYS A 218 -51.85 49.39 -14.36
CA LYS A 218 -52.58 49.66 -15.61
C LYS A 218 -53.09 48.38 -16.29
N LYS A 219 -52.37 47.25 -16.16
CA LYS A 219 -52.84 45.94 -16.68
C LYS A 219 -54.12 45.48 -16.00
N ASP A 220 -54.27 45.74 -14.70
CA ASP A 220 -55.49 45.40 -13.94
C ASP A 220 -56.73 46.23 -14.34
N PHE A 221 -56.54 47.35 -15.06
CA PHE A 221 -57.62 48.25 -15.50
C PHE A 221 -58.00 48.13 -16.99
N ILE A 222 -57.44 47.14 -17.71
CA ILE A 222 -57.84 46.83 -19.09
C ILE A 222 -58.84 45.66 -19.02
N PRO A 223 -60.10 45.83 -19.45
CA PRO A 223 -61.13 44.77 -19.42
C PRO A 223 -60.79 43.54 -20.26
#